data_AF-A0A3A9KG85-F1
#
_entry.id   AF-A0A3A9KG85-F1
#
_cell.length_a   1.000
_cell.length_b   1.000
_cell.length_c   1.000
_cell.angle_alpha   90.00
_cell.angle_beta   90.00
_cell.angle_gamma   90.00
#
_symmetry.space_group_name_H-M   'P 1'
#
loop_
_entity.id
_entity.type
_entity.pdbx_description
1 polymer ?
#
loop_
_entity_poly.entity_id
_entity_poly.type
_entity_poly.pdbx_seq_one_letter_code
_entity_poly.pdbx_strand_id
1 'polypeptide(L)'
;MGKILILDDSVSSKIAAGEVIERPVSVVKELVENSIDAGSKHIIIEIEKGGKKLIKVTDDGEGISKDDVRPAFERHATSKIHKLDDIFNIKTLGFRGEALPSIACVSEVVVLTKTSTEPLGTRCEIRGGTMEKIEEAPAREGCCIEIRNLFYNTPARLKFLGSETQEISHIVDLVMRLSIGNPYISFRLVSDGKEILYTSGNGDYNEVIARVYGKDVARQIIQIKKSFSSGNIFGFISTPQFNRGNRTGETFFVNRRLIKDKGLSFTLERAYKTLLPTSRFPIAMVMIDIDSSQIDINVHPAKLEIKFQKENEVHKALFEAVLQSLKTKILVPQEKFDKAPEDIDSMEKSRPQVLEQQRILELEQGKGEENNLLKSVYFPSTHDIISKRSAIYEGTHNQSYFVNKTESQQADVAGKLKINKIVGQLFNTYIIAEGEGEFYLIDQHAAHERILFEKYSNRFRQKPASQELIQPYALKLSIQDMAFVEEYNQDIKNMGFDFSIFGKDTVLIRSVPYFFDRVVNPETLAEVLDNFRGEEYIVLHPREKFIASMACHTALKAGDALNSIQMNDLITQLNNLENPFTCPHGRPTIISMTLYVLEKKFKRIM
;
A
#
# COMPACT_ATOMS: atom_id res chain seq x y z
N MET A 1 -31.16 15.96 -36.82
CA MET A 1 -30.76 16.22 -35.42
C MET A 1 -31.98 16.03 -34.53
N GLY A 2 -31.82 15.44 -33.35
CA GLY A 2 -32.90 15.41 -32.34
C GLY A 2 -33.17 16.81 -31.79
N LYS A 3 -34.41 17.08 -31.37
CA LYS A 3 -34.74 18.31 -30.64
C LYS A 3 -34.20 18.20 -29.21
N ILE A 4 -33.64 19.29 -28.68
CA ILE A 4 -33.27 19.38 -27.26
C ILE A 4 -34.56 19.37 -26.44
N LEU A 5 -34.61 18.51 -25.42
CA LEU A 5 -35.74 18.34 -24.50
C LEU A 5 -35.19 18.37 -23.07
N ILE A 6 -35.93 18.98 -22.15
CA ILE A 6 -35.66 18.87 -20.71
C ILE A 6 -36.09 17.46 -20.27
N LEU A 7 -35.25 16.79 -19.49
CA LEU A 7 -35.54 15.47 -18.94
C LEU A 7 -36.44 15.60 -17.71
N ASP A 8 -37.37 14.65 -17.53
CA ASP A 8 -38.14 14.55 -16.29
C ASP A 8 -37.22 14.37 -15.08
N ASP A 9 -37.58 14.96 -13.94
CA ASP A 9 -36.77 14.93 -12.71
C ASP A 9 -36.44 13.51 -12.25
N SER A 10 -37.33 12.53 -12.51
CA SER A 10 -37.08 11.12 -12.20
C SER A 10 -36.00 10.47 -13.08
N VAL A 11 -35.85 10.91 -14.32
CA VAL A 11 -34.82 10.44 -15.27
C VAL A 11 -33.51 11.15 -14.98
N SER A 12 -33.55 12.49 -14.84
CA SER A 12 -32.42 13.31 -14.40
C SER A 12 -31.82 12.77 -13.08
N SER A 13 -32.69 12.40 -12.13
CA SER A 13 -32.24 11.90 -10.83
C SER A 13 -31.53 10.56 -10.90
N LYS A 14 -32.01 9.63 -11.73
CA LYS A 14 -31.36 8.33 -11.96
C LYS A 14 -30.04 8.46 -12.74
N ILE A 15 -29.92 9.45 -13.62
CA ILE A 15 -28.66 9.74 -14.32
C ILE A 15 -27.60 10.26 -13.33
N ALA A 16 -27.93 11.28 -12.54
CA ALA A 16 -27.01 11.85 -11.55
C ALA A 16 -26.64 10.83 -10.44
N ALA A 17 -27.60 10.02 -9.97
CA ALA A 17 -27.30 8.90 -9.07
C ALA A 17 -26.32 7.90 -9.73
N GLY A 18 -26.38 7.80 -11.06
CA GLY A 18 -25.49 7.02 -11.90
C GLY A 18 -24.08 7.60 -12.11
N GLU A 19 -23.81 8.83 -11.66
CA GLU A 19 -22.46 9.44 -11.64
C GLU A 19 -21.84 9.37 -10.22
N VAL A 20 -22.67 9.32 -9.19
CA VAL A 20 -22.25 9.28 -7.77
C VAL A 20 -22.07 7.85 -7.24
N ILE A 21 -22.97 6.92 -7.59
CA ILE A 21 -23.02 5.56 -7.01
C ILE A 21 -22.79 4.51 -8.10
N GLU A 22 -21.54 4.12 -8.31
CA GLU A 22 -21.15 3.10 -9.30
C GLU A 22 -21.47 1.67 -8.86
N ARG A 23 -21.05 1.30 -7.64
CA ARG A 23 -21.04 -0.09 -7.15
C ARG A 23 -21.35 -0.14 -5.65
N PRO A 24 -21.66 -1.32 -5.07
CA PRO A 24 -21.80 -1.51 -3.62
C PRO A 24 -20.73 -0.84 -2.75
N VAL A 25 -19.46 -0.89 -3.17
CA VAL A 25 -18.35 -0.22 -2.46
C VAL A 25 -18.49 1.30 -2.39
N SER A 26 -19.10 1.96 -3.40
CA SER A 26 -19.39 3.40 -3.38
C SER A 26 -20.42 3.75 -2.30
N VAL A 27 -21.43 2.91 -2.12
CA VAL A 27 -22.45 3.06 -1.06
C VAL A 27 -21.80 2.91 0.31
N VAL A 28 -21.02 1.84 0.53
CA VAL A 28 -20.31 1.62 1.80
C VAL A 28 -19.37 2.79 2.11
N LYS A 29 -18.63 3.30 1.12
CA LYS A 29 -17.76 4.47 1.29
C LYS A 29 -18.51 5.67 1.83
N GLU A 30 -19.55 6.15 1.15
CA GLU A 30 -20.23 7.38 1.55
C GLU A 30 -21.00 7.22 2.87
N LEU A 31 -21.55 6.03 3.17
CA LEU A 31 -22.18 5.77 4.47
C LEU A 31 -21.14 5.76 5.62
N VAL A 32 -20.02 5.05 5.46
CA VAL A 32 -18.98 4.98 6.50
C VAL A 32 -18.26 6.32 6.67
N GLU A 33 -18.03 7.08 5.59
CA GLU A 33 -17.52 8.46 5.68
C GLU A 33 -18.48 9.38 6.44
N ASN A 34 -19.80 9.21 6.27
CA ASN A 34 -20.78 9.95 7.07
C ASN A 34 -20.76 9.55 8.54
N SER A 35 -20.64 8.25 8.88
CA SER A 35 -20.47 7.80 10.27
C SER A 35 -19.19 8.34 10.91
N ILE A 36 -18.07 8.41 10.17
CA ILE A 36 -16.82 9.02 10.65
C ILE A 36 -16.99 10.52 10.90
N ASP A 37 -17.62 11.24 9.96
CA ASP A 37 -17.92 12.67 10.12
C ASP A 37 -18.85 12.94 11.32
N ALA A 38 -19.78 12.02 11.62
CA ALA A 38 -20.69 12.07 12.78
C ALA A 38 -20.03 11.74 14.13
N GLY A 39 -18.70 11.58 14.18
CA GLY A 39 -17.94 11.38 15.42
C GLY A 39 -17.98 9.96 16.01
N SER A 40 -18.46 8.98 15.25
CA SER A 40 -18.67 7.60 15.70
C SER A 40 -17.38 6.91 16.17
N LYS A 41 -17.49 6.04 17.18
CA LYS A 41 -16.41 5.19 17.72
C LYS A 41 -16.58 3.72 17.36
N HIS A 42 -17.80 3.28 17.05
CA HIS A 42 -18.13 1.92 16.68
C HIS A 42 -18.94 1.91 15.39
N ILE A 43 -18.37 1.39 14.30
CA ILE A 43 -19.03 1.28 12.99
C ILE A 43 -19.15 -0.19 12.62
N ILE A 44 -20.39 -0.66 12.48
CA ILE A 44 -20.75 -2.02 12.06
C ILE A 44 -21.28 -1.97 10.63
N ILE A 45 -20.73 -2.81 9.76
CA ILE A 45 -21.06 -2.90 8.35
C ILE A 45 -21.48 -4.35 8.07
N GLU A 46 -22.72 -4.56 7.65
CA GLU A 46 -23.28 -5.86 7.31
C GLU A 46 -23.65 -5.88 5.83
N ILE A 47 -23.19 -6.88 5.09
CA ILE A 47 -23.48 -7.04 3.65
C ILE A 47 -24.03 -8.44 3.35
N GLU A 48 -24.95 -8.52 2.39
CA GLU A 48 -25.42 -9.80 1.84
C GLU A 48 -25.26 -9.80 0.31
N LYS A 49 -24.84 -10.94 -0.24
CA LYS A 49 -24.60 -11.14 -1.69
C LYS A 49 -23.69 -10.05 -2.28
N GLY A 50 -22.60 -9.76 -1.58
CA GLY A 50 -21.66 -8.68 -1.95
C GLY A 50 -22.28 -7.28 -2.01
N GLY A 51 -23.25 -6.99 -1.15
CA GLY A 51 -23.92 -5.69 -1.09
C GLY A 51 -24.99 -5.47 -2.16
N LYS A 52 -25.34 -6.49 -2.94
CA LYS A 52 -26.43 -6.41 -3.93
C LYS A 52 -27.81 -6.52 -3.28
N LYS A 53 -27.93 -7.41 -2.27
CA LYS A 53 -29.19 -7.66 -1.55
C LYS A 53 -29.36 -6.69 -0.39
N LEU A 54 -28.33 -6.56 0.44
CA LEU A 54 -28.30 -5.71 1.63
C LEU A 54 -26.92 -5.08 1.80
N ILE A 55 -26.88 -3.78 2.09
CA ILE A 55 -25.77 -3.08 2.75
C ILE A 55 -26.38 -2.38 3.96
N LYS A 56 -25.89 -2.66 5.15
CA LYS A 56 -26.33 -2.02 6.39
C LYS A 56 -25.12 -1.42 7.09
N VAL A 57 -25.20 -0.14 7.42
CA VAL A 57 -24.20 0.55 8.23
C VAL A 57 -24.88 1.03 9.49
N THR A 58 -24.32 0.68 10.65
CA THR A 58 -24.79 1.08 11.97
C THR A 58 -23.64 1.71 12.74
N ASP A 59 -23.88 2.89 13.30
CA ASP A 59 -22.92 3.67 14.05
C ASP A 59 -23.49 4.18 15.38
N ASP A 60 -22.59 4.71 16.22
CA ASP A 60 -22.85 5.34 17.52
C ASP A 60 -22.52 6.85 17.50
N GLY A 61 -22.67 7.50 16.34
CA GLY A 61 -22.41 8.93 16.16
C GLY A 61 -23.50 9.83 16.75
N GLU A 62 -23.49 11.11 16.37
CA GLU A 62 -24.48 12.10 16.83
C GLU A 62 -25.94 11.81 16.40
N GLY A 63 -26.14 10.97 15.37
CA GLY A 63 -27.45 10.71 14.76
C GLY A 63 -27.93 11.82 13.83
N ILE A 64 -29.15 11.70 13.32
CA ILE A 64 -29.83 12.74 12.52
C ILE A 64 -31.11 13.13 13.26
N SER A 65 -31.33 14.43 13.48
CA SER A 65 -32.53 14.93 14.16
C SER A 65 -33.79 14.60 13.36
N LYS A 66 -34.92 14.41 14.02
CA LYS A 66 -36.22 14.12 13.38
C LYS A 66 -36.57 15.10 12.26
N ASP A 67 -36.27 16.39 12.44
CA ASP A 67 -36.56 17.44 11.47
C ASP A 67 -35.58 17.41 10.28
N ASP A 68 -34.33 16.97 10.49
CA ASP A 68 -33.30 16.81 9.44
C ASP A 68 -33.41 15.51 8.64
N VAL A 69 -34.14 14.48 9.12
CA VAL A 69 -34.30 13.20 8.41
C VAL A 69 -34.87 13.38 7.00
N ARG A 70 -35.80 14.31 6.78
CA ARG A 70 -36.30 14.60 5.43
C ARG A 70 -35.28 15.39 4.59
N PRO A 71 -34.78 16.56 5.03
CA PRO A 71 -33.69 17.28 4.35
C PRO A 71 -32.49 16.40 3.95
N ALA A 72 -32.08 15.43 4.78
CA ALA A 72 -30.94 14.56 4.48
C ALA A 72 -31.07 13.71 3.19
N PHE A 73 -32.29 13.55 2.67
CA PHE A 73 -32.56 12.85 1.40
C PHE A 73 -32.98 13.78 0.25
N GLU A 74 -33.01 15.10 0.48
CA GLU A 74 -33.18 16.11 -0.55
C GLU A 74 -31.84 16.49 -1.20
N ARG A 75 -31.87 16.93 -2.46
CA ARG A 75 -30.66 17.33 -3.19
C ARG A 75 -30.11 18.65 -2.66
N HIS A 76 -28.78 18.74 -2.61
CA HIS A 76 -28.03 19.94 -2.20
C HIS A 76 -28.26 20.34 -0.73
N ALA A 77 -28.82 19.45 0.09
CA ALA A 77 -28.93 19.61 1.54
C ALA A 77 -27.67 19.03 2.23
N THR A 78 -27.03 19.82 3.08
CA THR A 78 -25.79 19.42 3.77
C THR A 78 -25.60 20.25 5.04
N SER A 79 -25.19 19.60 6.13
CA SER A 79 -24.78 20.25 7.39
C SER A 79 -23.30 20.63 7.41
N LYS A 80 -22.55 20.29 6.35
CA LYS A 80 -21.07 20.27 6.36
C LYS A 80 -20.42 21.50 5.71
N ILE A 81 -21.18 22.29 4.96
CA ILE A 81 -20.76 23.57 4.35
C ILE A 81 -21.95 24.54 4.34
N HIS A 82 -21.70 25.83 4.58
CA HIS A 82 -22.74 26.88 4.62
C HIS A 82 -22.40 28.10 3.76
N LYS A 83 -21.12 28.31 3.42
CA LYS A 83 -20.62 29.41 2.60
C LYS A 83 -19.69 28.90 1.51
N LEU A 84 -19.51 29.72 0.47
CA LEU A 84 -18.63 29.40 -0.66
C LEU A 84 -17.16 29.22 -0.19
N ASP A 85 -16.73 29.98 0.82
CA ASP A 85 -15.41 29.86 1.44
C ASP A 85 -15.15 28.50 2.13
N ASP A 86 -16.21 27.82 2.59
CA ASP A 86 -16.09 26.50 3.25
C ASP A 86 -15.66 25.41 2.24
N ILE A 87 -15.94 25.61 0.95
CA ILE A 87 -15.54 24.70 -0.15
C ILE A 87 -14.00 24.66 -0.29
N PHE A 88 -13.31 25.75 0.07
CA PHE A 88 -11.85 25.83 0.05
C PHE A 88 -11.20 25.39 1.37
N ASN A 89 -11.99 25.09 2.41
CA ASN A 89 -11.52 24.71 3.75
C ASN A 89 -12.26 23.49 4.32
N ILE A 90 -12.58 22.52 3.46
CA ILE A 90 -13.33 21.32 3.83
C ILE A 90 -12.56 20.50 4.88
N LYS A 91 -13.18 20.29 6.05
CA LYS A 91 -12.64 19.46 7.15
C LYS A 91 -13.31 18.08 7.27
N THR A 92 -14.40 17.87 6.55
CA THR A 92 -15.22 16.65 6.55
C THR A 92 -14.94 15.77 5.33
N LEU A 93 -15.36 14.51 5.37
CA LEU A 93 -15.22 13.55 4.27
C LEU A 93 -16.37 13.72 3.26
N GLY A 94 -17.59 13.95 3.74
CA GLY A 94 -18.74 14.42 2.95
C GLY A 94 -18.82 15.95 2.87
N PHE A 95 -19.38 16.50 1.79
CA PHE A 95 -19.72 17.93 1.71
C PHE A 95 -20.86 18.27 0.72
N ARG A 96 -20.99 17.55 -0.40
CA ARG A 96 -21.88 17.93 -1.52
C ARG A 96 -23.40 17.80 -1.30
N GLY A 97 -23.86 17.03 -0.31
CA GLY A 97 -25.32 16.81 -0.11
C GLY A 97 -26.01 15.99 -1.20
N GLU A 98 -25.27 15.09 -1.87
CA GLU A 98 -25.76 14.34 -3.04
C GLU A 98 -25.78 12.82 -2.85
N ALA A 99 -25.06 12.28 -1.84
CA ALA A 99 -24.87 10.84 -1.66
C ALA A 99 -26.15 10.10 -1.25
N LEU A 100 -26.78 10.49 -0.13
CA LEU A 100 -28.01 9.85 0.36
C LEU A 100 -29.19 9.97 -0.63
N PRO A 101 -29.46 11.14 -1.26
CA PRO A 101 -30.46 11.24 -2.33
C PRO A 101 -30.16 10.29 -3.51
N SER A 102 -28.90 10.23 -3.95
CA SER A 102 -28.48 9.36 -5.05
C SER A 102 -28.68 7.88 -4.74
N ILE A 103 -28.30 7.44 -3.54
CA ILE A 103 -28.50 6.06 -3.08
C ILE A 103 -30.01 5.74 -3.04
N ALA A 104 -30.83 6.61 -2.46
CA ALA A 104 -32.27 6.43 -2.35
C ALA A 104 -32.97 6.31 -3.71
N CYS A 105 -32.57 7.09 -4.73
CA CYS A 105 -33.12 7.00 -6.08
C CYS A 105 -32.99 5.62 -6.74
N VAL A 106 -32.01 4.79 -6.32
CA VAL A 106 -31.66 3.52 -6.96
C VAL A 106 -31.76 2.30 -6.03
N SER A 107 -32.39 2.44 -4.85
CA SER A 107 -32.52 1.37 -3.85
C SER A 107 -33.79 1.51 -3.00
N GLU A 108 -33.96 0.58 -2.08
CA GLU A 108 -34.93 0.64 -0.98
C GLU A 108 -34.16 0.94 0.31
N VAL A 109 -34.42 2.09 0.93
CA VAL A 109 -33.66 2.61 2.08
C VAL A 109 -34.52 2.61 3.33
N VAL A 110 -33.98 2.08 4.43
CA VAL A 110 -34.54 2.24 5.77
C VAL A 110 -33.52 2.95 6.64
N VAL A 111 -33.91 4.06 7.25
CA VAL A 111 -33.12 4.76 8.27
C VAL A 111 -33.77 4.54 9.63
N LEU A 112 -32.95 4.25 10.64
CA LEU A 112 -33.32 4.30 12.05
C LEU A 112 -32.24 5.09 12.78
N THR A 113 -32.59 6.22 13.38
CA THR A 113 -31.61 7.13 13.99
C THR A 113 -32.19 7.83 15.21
N LYS A 114 -31.32 8.27 16.11
CA LYS A 114 -31.68 9.02 17.31
C LYS A 114 -30.52 9.89 17.75
N THR A 115 -30.80 11.17 18.03
CA THR A 115 -29.85 12.06 18.70
C THR A 115 -29.89 11.88 20.22
N SER A 116 -28.84 12.30 20.92
CA SER A 116 -28.78 12.23 22.41
C SER A 116 -29.76 13.17 23.12
N THR A 117 -30.36 14.13 22.41
CA THR A 117 -31.34 15.08 22.94
C THR A 117 -32.80 14.61 22.78
N GLU A 118 -33.06 13.67 21.87
CA GLU A 118 -34.41 13.16 21.59
C GLU A 118 -34.77 11.96 22.50
N PRO A 119 -36.02 11.84 22.99
CA PRO A 119 -36.42 10.70 23.81
C PRO A 119 -36.58 9.41 22.98
N LEU A 120 -37.13 9.54 21.76
CA LEU A 120 -37.37 8.45 20.81
C LEU A 120 -36.51 8.66 19.55
N GLY A 121 -36.29 7.60 18.78
CA GLY A 121 -35.67 7.71 17.47
C GLY A 121 -36.69 7.96 16.37
N THR A 122 -36.18 8.31 15.19
CA THR A 122 -36.96 8.41 13.95
C THR A 122 -36.64 7.24 13.04
N ARG A 123 -37.70 6.61 12.50
CA ARG A 123 -37.62 5.58 11.46
C ARG A 123 -38.19 6.13 10.16
N CYS A 124 -37.45 5.98 9.07
CA CYS A 124 -37.83 6.47 7.74
C CYS A 124 -37.68 5.34 6.70
N GLU A 125 -38.66 5.20 5.82
CA GLU A 125 -38.67 4.27 4.69
C GLU A 125 -38.76 5.04 3.38
N ILE A 126 -37.81 4.81 2.47
CA ILE A 126 -37.68 5.53 1.20
C ILE A 126 -37.47 4.52 0.08
N ARG A 127 -38.22 4.65 -1.01
CA ARG A 127 -38.20 3.72 -2.14
C ARG A 127 -38.03 4.45 -3.44
N GLY A 128 -36.92 4.20 -4.15
CA GLY A 128 -36.65 4.81 -5.45
C GLY A 128 -36.61 6.35 -5.42
N GLY A 129 -36.27 6.94 -4.28
CA GLY A 129 -36.22 8.38 -4.02
C GLY A 129 -37.50 8.97 -3.40
N THR A 130 -38.60 8.21 -3.31
CA THR A 130 -39.84 8.67 -2.68
C THR A 130 -39.91 8.22 -1.22
N MET A 131 -40.10 9.15 -0.28
CA MET A 131 -40.29 8.86 1.14
C MET A 131 -41.71 8.29 1.37
N GLU A 132 -41.80 6.99 1.64
CA GLU A 132 -43.07 6.28 1.84
C GLU A 132 -43.60 6.41 3.27
N LYS A 133 -42.69 6.44 4.26
CA LYS A 133 -43.07 6.47 5.69
C LYS A 133 -42.02 7.21 6.53
N ILE A 134 -42.48 8.00 7.50
CA ILE A 134 -41.65 8.54 8.59
C ILE A 134 -42.44 8.43 9.90
N GLU A 135 -41.84 7.84 10.94
CA GLU A 135 -42.49 7.56 12.22
C GLU A 135 -41.49 7.59 13.38
N GLU A 136 -41.99 7.73 14.61
CA GLU A 136 -41.18 7.55 15.81
C GLU A 136 -41.00 6.05 16.12
N ALA A 137 -39.78 5.66 16.51
CA ALA A 137 -39.43 4.27 16.77
C ALA A 137 -38.41 4.14 17.91
N PRO A 138 -38.39 2.99 18.63
CA PRO A 138 -37.30 2.68 19.55
C PRO A 138 -35.97 2.54 18.79
N ALA A 139 -35.00 3.39 19.13
CA ALA A 139 -33.65 3.37 18.58
C ALA A 139 -32.61 3.60 19.68
N ARG A 140 -31.37 3.21 19.40
CA ARG A 140 -30.18 3.64 20.16
C ARG A 140 -29.65 4.94 19.55
N GLU A 141 -28.89 5.70 20.33
CA GLU A 141 -28.14 6.85 19.84
C GLU A 141 -27.24 6.46 18.66
N GLY A 142 -27.09 7.36 17.69
CA GLY A 142 -26.40 7.13 16.43
C GLY A 142 -27.33 6.91 15.24
N CYS A 143 -26.80 6.29 14.18
CA CYS A 143 -27.53 6.07 12.93
C CYS A 143 -27.40 4.63 12.42
N CYS A 144 -28.50 4.09 11.91
CA CYS A 144 -28.54 2.81 11.20
C CYS A 144 -29.21 3.03 9.84
N ILE A 145 -28.45 2.85 8.77
CA ILE A 145 -28.92 2.97 7.38
C ILE A 145 -28.84 1.60 6.72
N GLU A 146 -30.00 1.05 6.33
CA GLU A 146 -30.12 -0.18 5.55
C GLU A 146 -30.47 0.15 4.10
N ILE A 147 -29.64 -0.30 3.17
CA ILE A 147 -29.82 -0.20 1.72
C ILE A 147 -30.12 -1.59 1.17
N ARG A 148 -31.31 -1.75 0.61
CA ARG A 148 -31.81 -3.03 0.08
C ARG A 148 -31.96 -2.95 -1.44
N ASN A 149 -31.74 -4.09 -2.10
CA ASN A 149 -31.98 -4.28 -3.53
C ASN A 149 -31.34 -3.18 -4.42
N LEU A 150 -30.02 -2.97 -4.28
CA LEU A 150 -29.31 -1.93 -5.01
C LEU A 150 -29.44 -2.12 -6.54
N PHE A 151 -29.81 -1.05 -7.24
CA PHE A 151 -30.10 -1.00 -8.69
C PHE A 151 -31.32 -1.81 -9.17
N TYR A 152 -32.27 -2.18 -8.27
CA TYR A 152 -33.50 -2.89 -8.67
C TYR A 152 -34.30 -2.20 -9.79
N ASN A 153 -34.29 -0.86 -9.80
CA ASN A 153 -35.00 -0.01 -10.75
C ASN A 153 -34.12 0.50 -11.92
N THR A 154 -32.88 0.00 -12.04
CA THR A 154 -31.88 0.36 -13.06
C THR A 154 -31.19 -0.90 -13.63
N PRO A 155 -31.93 -1.76 -14.35
CA PRO A 155 -31.50 -3.13 -14.69
C PRO A 155 -30.27 -3.23 -15.59
N ALA A 156 -29.95 -2.18 -16.37
CA ALA A 156 -28.69 -2.12 -17.12
C ALA A 156 -27.49 -2.08 -16.15
N ARG A 157 -27.55 -1.26 -15.11
CA ARG A 157 -26.50 -1.08 -14.11
C ARG A 157 -26.31 -2.33 -13.24
N LEU A 158 -27.42 -2.98 -12.88
CA LEU A 158 -27.43 -4.26 -12.19
C LEU A 158 -26.65 -5.37 -12.96
N LYS A 159 -26.69 -5.36 -14.30
CA LYS A 159 -25.92 -6.27 -15.17
C LYS A 159 -24.42 -5.94 -15.26
N PHE A 160 -24.00 -4.72 -14.97
CA PHE A 160 -22.59 -4.31 -14.96
C PHE A 160 -21.88 -4.57 -13.63
N LEU A 161 -22.60 -4.99 -12.58
CA LEU A 161 -21.98 -5.41 -11.32
C LEU A 161 -21.14 -6.68 -11.49
N GLY A 162 -20.00 -6.73 -10.81
CA GLY A 162 -19.10 -7.89 -10.80
C GLY A 162 -19.68 -9.10 -10.09
N SER A 163 -18.88 -10.16 -9.93
CA SER A 163 -19.30 -11.31 -9.10
C SER A 163 -19.46 -10.89 -7.63
N GLU A 164 -20.27 -11.62 -6.85
CA GLU A 164 -20.46 -11.32 -5.42
C GLU A 164 -19.12 -11.29 -4.67
N THR A 165 -18.23 -12.24 -4.95
CA THR A 165 -16.85 -12.29 -4.43
C THR A 165 -16.04 -11.04 -4.78
N GLN A 166 -16.21 -10.49 -5.98
CA GLN A 166 -15.49 -9.30 -6.42
C GLN A 166 -16.00 -8.04 -5.70
N GLU A 167 -17.32 -7.89 -5.54
CA GLU A 167 -17.90 -6.78 -4.77
C GLU A 167 -17.49 -6.85 -3.29
N ILE A 168 -17.53 -8.05 -2.68
CA ILE A 168 -17.02 -8.28 -1.31
C ILE A 168 -15.55 -7.84 -1.21
N SER A 169 -14.69 -8.26 -2.15
CA SER A 169 -13.27 -7.90 -2.15
C SER A 169 -13.04 -6.38 -2.17
N HIS A 170 -13.82 -5.64 -2.95
CA HIS A 170 -13.73 -4.17 -2.97
C HIS A 170 -14.20 -3.52 -1.66
N ILE A 171 -15.28 -4.02 -1.06
CA ILE A 171 -15.77 -3.54 0.23
C ILE A 171 -14.75 -3.85 1.35
N VAL A 172 -14.18 -5.04 1.36
CA VAL A 172 -13.16 -5.47 2.33
C VAL A 172 -11.90 -4.58 2.23
N ASP A 173 -11.36 -4.36 1.02
CA ASP A 173 -10.20 -3.47 0.81
C ASP A 173 -10.47 -2.04 1.27
N LEU A 174 -11.65 -1.49 0.99
CA LEU A 174 -12.06 -0.17 1.48
C LEU A 174 -12.09 -0.09 3.01
N VAL A 175 -12.79 -1.02 3.68
CA VAL A 175 -12.94 -0.99 5.15
C VAL A 175 -11.60 -1.24 5.84
N MET A 176 -10.74 -2.11 5.29
CA MET A 176 -9.36 -2.29 5.73
C MET A 176 -8.59 -0.96 5.71
N ARG A 177 -8.61 -0.23 4.58
CA ARG A 177 -7.97 1.10 4.48
C ARG A 177 -8.55 2.07 5.50
N LEU A 178 -9.87 2.23 5.56
CA LEU A 178 -10.53 3.16 6.48
C LEU A 178 -10.20 2.87 7.96
N SER A 179 -10.05 1.59 8.33
CA SER A 179 -9.64 1.19 9.68
C SER A 179 -8.19 1.57 10.02
N ILE A 180 -7.30 1.58 9.03
CA ILE A 180 -5.92 2.08 9.19
C ILE A 180 -5.90 3.60 9.31
N GLY A 181 -6.70 4.31 8.51
CA GLY A 181 -6.80 5.77 8.59
C GLY A 181 -7.42 6.29 9.91
N ASN A 182 -8.21 5.45 10.59
CA ASN A 182 -8.97 5.80 11.79
C ASN A 182 -8.82 4.72 12.90
N PRO A 183 -7.62 4.56 13.49
CA PRO A 183 -7.35 3.46 14.44
C PRO A 183 -8.09 3.60 15.78
N TYR A 184 -8.64 4.78 16.07
CA TYR A 184 -9.50 5.07 17.23
C TYR A 184 -10.98 4.73 17.00
N ILE A 185 -11.33 4.16 15.84
CA ILE A 185 -12.68 3.70 15.51
C ILE A 185 -12.65 2.17 15.36
N SER A 186 -13.58 1.51 16.03
CA SER A 186 -13.81 0.07 15.96
C SER A 186 -14.67 -0.24 14.73
N PHE A 187 -14.06 -0.84 13.71
CA PHE A 187 -14.77 -1.31 12.51
C PHE A 187 -15.10 -2.80 12.65
N ARG A 188 -16.33 -3.17 12.29
CA ARG A 188 -16.77 -4.57 12.18
C ARG A 188 -17.42 -4.80 10.83
N LEU A 189 -16.93 -5.75 10.04
CA LEU A 189 -17.49 -6.12 8.74
C LEU A 189 -17.98 -7.57 8.75
N VAL A 190 -19.27 -7.75 8.45
CA VAL A 190 -19.94 -9.05 8.36
C VAL A 190 -20.45 -9.24 6.93
N SER A 191 -20.12 -10.37 6.30
CA SER A 191 -20.67 -10.78 4.99
C SER A 191 -21.48 -12.05 5.18
N ASP A 192 -22.76 -12.02 4.79
CA ASP A 192 -23.65 -13.19 4.76
C ASP A 192 -23.69 -13.94 6.12
N GLY A 193 -23.71 -13.17 7.21
CA GLY A 193 -23.70 -13.66 8.60
C GLY A 193 -22.32 -14.04 9.17
N LYS A 194 -21.25 -14.01 8.36
CA LYS A 194 -19.88 -14.33 8.78
C LYS A 194 -19.04 -13.07 8.98
N GLU A 195 -18.38 -12.95 10.13
CA GLU A 195 -17.42 -11.87 10.38
C GLU A 195 -16.17 -12.03 9.50
N ILE A 196 -15.80 -10.95 8.80
CA ILE A 196 -14.65 -10.88 7.88
C ILE A 196 -13.53 -10.02 8.45
N LEU A 197 -13.87 -8.90 9.09
CA LEU A 197 -12.91 -7.99 9.73
C LEU A 197 -13.50 -7.46 11.04
N TYR A 198 -12.64 -7.32 12.04
CA TYR A 198 -12.93 -6.60 13.28
C TYR A 198 -11.66 -5.85 13.72
N THR A 199 -11.80 -4.58 14.14
CA THR A 199 -10.74 -3.78 14.78
C THR A 199 -11.23 -3.23 16.13
N SER A 200 -10.32 -3.09 17.09
CA SER A 200 -10.62 -2.74 18.48
C SER A 200 -10.97 -1.27 18.71
N GLY A 201 -10.51 -0.35 17.85
CA GLY A 201 -10.68 1.10 18.02
C GLY A 201 -9.82 1.71 19.14
N ASN A 202 -8.76 1.03 19.58
CA ASN A 202 -7.92 1.47 20.71
C ASN A 202 -6.79 2.44 20.33
N GLY A 203 -6.60 2.76 19.05
CA GLY A 203 -5.49 3.60 18.56
C GLY A 203 -4.19 2.86 18.24
N ASP A 204 -4.08 1.55 18.50
CA ASP A 204 -2.86 0.78 18.19
C ASP A 204 -2.80 0.36 16.71
N TYR A 205 -2.03 1.13 15.93
CA TYR A 205 -1.72 0.80 14.55
C TYR A 205 -1.14 -0.61 14.38
N ASN A 206 -0.35 -1.15 15.32
CA ASN A 206 0.22 -2.50 15.17
C ASN A 206 -0.87 -3.58 15.24
N GLU A 207 -1.88 -3.42 16.09
CA GLU A 207 -3.02 -4.34 16.13
C GLU A 207 -3.79 -4.28 14.80
N VAL A 208 -4.12 -3.08 14.31
CA VAL A 208 -4.84 -2.89 13.05
C VAL A 208 -4.04 -3.47 11.86
N ILE A 209 -2.73 -3.19 11.77
CA ILE A 209 -1.85 -3.73 10.73
C ILE A 209 -1.76 -5.25 10.83
N ALA A 210 -1.72 -5.83 12.04
CA ALA A 210 -1.71 -7.28 12.23
C ALA A 210 -3.03 -7.95 11.82
N ARG A 211 -4.18 -7.26 11.95
CA ARG A 211 -5.49 -7.72 11.45
C ARG A 211 -5.59 -7.64 9.92
N VAL A 212 -5.10 -6.56 9.32
CA VAL A 212 -5.24 -6.28 7.87
C VAL A 212 -4.19 -6.99 7.02
N TYR A 213 -2.91 -6.89 7.39
CA TYR A 213 -1.78 -7.40 6.59
C TYR A 213 -1.09 -8.63 7.21
N GLY A 214 -1.46 -9.02 8.43
CA GLY A 214 -0.92 -10.18 9.13
C GLY A 214 0.19 -9.85 10.13
N LYS A 215 0.38 -10.74 11.12
CA LYS A 215 1.27 -10.53 12.27
C LYS A 215 2.73 -10.32 11.88
N ASP A 216 3.22 -10.95 10.82
CA ASP A 216 4.63 -10.87 10.43
C ASP A 216 4.97 -9.54 9.75
N VAL A 217 4.04 -8.99 8.97
CA VAL A 217 4.13 -7.62 8.44
C VAL A 217 4.15 -6.61 9.59
N ALA A 218 3.22 -6.73 10.54
CA ALA A 218 3.14 -5.83 11.70
C ALA A 218 4.43 -5.82 12.55
N ARG A 219 5.05 -6.99 12.78
CA ARG A 219 6.30 -7.10 13.55
C ARG A 219 7.50 -6.37 12.93
N GLN A 220 7.53 -6.23 11.61
CA GLN A 220 8.68 -5.69 10.87
C GLN A 220 8.36 -4.35 10.19
N ILE A 221 7.18 -3.80 10.43
CA ILE A 221 6.78 -2.49 9.90
C ILE A 221 7.73 -1.39 10.40
N ILE A 222 7.93 -0.39 9.55
CA ILE A 222 8.81 0.74 9.80
C ILE A 222 7.95 1.98 9.90
N GLN A 223 8.01 2.68 11.04
CA GLN A 223 7.33 3.96 11.19
C GLN A 223 8.10 5.04 10.44
N ILE A 224 7.41 5.86 9.67
CA ILE A 224 7.95 7.08 9.03
C ILE A 224 7.40 8.32 9.73
N LYS A 225 8.21 9.39 9.78
CA LYS A 225 7.77 10.72 10.22
C LYS A 225 8.66 11.82 9.64
N LYS A 226 8.07 12.90 9.12
CA LYS A 226 8.76 14.07 8.56
C LYS A 226 7.85 15.30 8.57
N SER A 227 8.36 16.45 9.01
CA SER A 227 7.67 17.74 8.90
C SER A 227 8.21 18.53 7.69
N PHE A 228 7.34 19.33 7.08
CA PHE A 228 7.64 20.25 5.96
C PHE A 228 6.90 21.59 6.18
N SER A 229 7.06 22.59 5.31
CA SER A 229 6.59 23.97 5.60
C SER A 229 5.07 24.12 5.67
N SER A 230 4.35 23.25 4.95
CA SER A 230 2.89 23.26 4.85
C SER A 230 2.19 22.11 5.60
N GLY A 231 2.94 21.22 6.27
CA GLY A 231 2.35 20.03 6.91
C GLY A 231 3.31 19.03 7.53
N ASN A 232 2.78 17.84 7.82
CA ASN A 232 3.48 16.69 8.38
C ASN A 232 3.13 15.40 7.63
N ILE A 233 4.12 14.56 7.40
CA ILE A 233 3.96 13.18 6.94
C ILE A 233 4.29 12.25 8.09
N PHE A 234 3.44 11.25 8.32
CA PHE A 234 3.71 10.15 9.24
C PHE A 234 3.04 8.87 8.73
N GLY A 235 3.39 7.71 9.30
CA GLY A 235 2.75 6.46 8.92
C GLY A 235 3.69 5.27 9.00
N PHE A 236 3.41 4.26 8.19
CA PHE A 236 4.01 2.95 8.29
C PHE A 236 4.32 2.36 6.91
N ILE A 237 5.51 1.79 6.75
CA ILE A 237 5.99 1.20 5.50
C ILE A 237 6.62 -0.17 5.76
N SER A 238 6.58 -1.09 4.80
CA SER A 238 7.09 -2.46 4.98
C SER A 238 8.58 -2.60 4.74
N THR A 239 9.24 -3.55 5.40
CA THR A 239 10.58 -3.99 4.97
C THR A 239 10.50 -4.62 3.57
N PRO A 240 11.58 -4.60 2.74
CA PRO A 240 11.53 -5.05 1.35
C PRO A 240 11.08 -6.50 1.15
N GLN A 241 11.33 -7.41 2.11
CA GLN A 241 10.81 -8.79 2.07
C GLN A 241 9.28 -8.86 2.03
N PHE A 242 8.58 -7.83 2.54
CA PHE A 242 7.13 -7.72 2.48
C PHE A 242 6.71 -6.76 1.37
N ASN A 243 6.48 -7.34 0.20
CA ASN A 243 6.05 -6.64 -1.01
C ASN A 243 4.84 -7.32 -1.67
N ARG A 244 4.22 -6.62 -2.62
CA ARG A 244 3.08 -7.08 -3.42
C ARG A 244 3.45 -7.07 -4.90
N GLY A 245 2.76 -7.89 -5.71
CA GLY A 245 2.85 -7.86 -7.17
C GLY A 245 2.02 -6.73 -7.83
N ASN A 246 1.38 -5.88 -7.03
CA ASN A 246 0.57 -4.75 -7.46
C ASN A 246 0.56 -3.65 -6.38
N ARG A 247 0.13 -2.45 -6.76
CA ARG A 247 0.08 -1.25 -5.88
C ARG A 247 -1.05 -1.27 -4.84
N THR A 248 -1.78 -2.38 -4.65
CA THR A 248 -2.93 -2.36 -3.70
C THR A 248 -2.50 -2.21 -2.24
N GLY A 249 -1.25 -2.58 -1.92
CA GLY A 249 -0.63 -2.36 -0.61
C GLY A 249 -0.30 -0.89 -0.31
N GLU A 250 -0.39 0.00 -1.29
CA GLU A 250 -0.12 1.43 -1.12
C GLU A 250 -1.41 2.16 -0.76
N THR A 251 -1.39 2.89 0.35
CA THR A 251 -2.53 3.63 0.88
C THR A 251 -2.06 5.00 1.37
N PHE A 252 -2.65 6.05 0.81
CA PHE A 252 -2.34 7.44 1.14
C PHE A 252 -3.59 8.11 1.72
N PHE A 253 -3.41 8.82 2.83
CA PHE A 253 -4.41 9.68 3.44
C PHE A 253 -3.92 11.11 3.43
N VAL A 254 -4.77 12.04 3.01
CA VAL A 254 -4.52 13.48 3.14
C VAL A 254 -5.64 14.09 3.95
N ASN A 255 -5.31 14.71 5.09
CA ASN A 255 -6.29 15.22 6.06
C ASN A 255 -7.40 14.18 6.37
N ARG A 256 -6.97 12.94 6.68
CA ARG A 256 -7.80 11.73 6.91
C ARG A 256 -8.62 11.20 5.73
N ARG A 257 -8.60 11.85 4.56
CA ARG A 257 -9.28 11.37 3.36
C ARG A 257 -8.43 10.35 2.60
N LEU A 258 -8.99 9.19 2.29
CA LEU A 258 -8.35 8.20 1.41
C LEU A 258 -8.23 8.74 -0.01
N ILE A 259 -7.01 8.79 -0.54
CA ILE A 259 -6.73 9.27 -1.90
C ILE A 259 -6.00 8.22 -2.75
N LYS A 260 -6.04 8.42 -4.06
CA LYS A 260 -5.24 7.71 -5.07
C LYS A 260 -4.44 8.75 -5.85
N ASP A 261 -3.16 8.85 -5.53
CA ASP A 261 -2.25 9.78 -6.20
C ASP A 261 -1.07 9.00 -6.80
N LYS A 262 -0.87 9.17 -8.11
CA LYS A 262 0.20 8.49 -8.86
C LYS A 262 1.58 9.03 -8.51
N GLY A 263 1.69 10.32 -8.19
CA GLY A 263 2.93 10.99 -7.80
C GLY A 263 3.43 10.54 -6.43
N LEU A 264 2.53 10.36 -5.45
CA LEU A 264 2.84 9.80 -4.14
C LEU A 264 3.23 8.31 -4.23
N SER A 265 2.47 7.49 -4.97
CA SER A 265 2.84 6.10 -5.29
C SER A 265 4.23 6.03 -5.91
N PHE A 266 4.47 6.80 -6.96
CA PHE A 266 5.77 6.85 -7.63
C PHE A 266 6.90 7.32 -6.69
N THR A 267 6.65 8.34 -5.87
CA THR A 267 7.64 8.87 -4.92
C THR A 267 8.03 7.83 -3.86
N LEU A 268 7.05 7.09 -3.36
CA LEU A 268 7.25 5.96 -2.45
C LEU A 268 8.06 4.84 -3.14
N GLU A 269 7.64 4.40 -4.34
CA GLU A 269 8.38 3.42 -5.14
C GLU A 269 9.83 3.85 -5.39
N ARG A 270 10.07 5.14 -5.69
CA ARG A 270 11.41 5.71 -5.88
C ARG A 270 12.26 5.66 -4.61
N ALA A 271 11.67 5.84 -3.43
CA ALA A 271 12.40 5.71 -2.16
C ALA A 271 12.73 4.25 -1.79
N TYR A 272 11.95 3.29 -2.32
CA TYR A 272 12.23 1.85 -2.30
C TYR A 272 13.10 1.37 -3.47
N LYS A 273 13.45 2.25 -4.41
CA LYS A 273 14.31 1.93 -5.54
C LYS A 273 15.65 1.42 -5.00
N THR A 274 16.16 0.37 -5.59
CA THR A 274 17.38 -0.33 -5.11
C THR A 274 17.18 -1.06 -3.77
N LEU A 275 15.94 -1.45 -3.45
CA LEU A 275 15.60 -2.39 -2.37
C LEU A 275 14.53 -3.43 -2.78
N LEU A 276 13.63 -3.08 -3.71
CA LEU A 276 12.60 -4.01 -4.23
C LEU A 276 13.00 -4.62 -5.59
N PRO A 277 12.64 -5.90 -5.84
CA PRO A 277 12.72 -6.51 -7.16
C PRO A 277 11.85 -5.79 -8.20
N THR A 278 12.19 -5.96 -9.48
CA THR A 278 11.38 -5.45 -10.59
C THR A 278 9.92 -5.92 -10.50
N SER A 279 8.98 -5.01 -10.76
CA SER A 279 7.52 -5.24 -10.67
C SER A 279 7.00 -5.66 -9.28
N ARG A 280 7.73 -5.31 -8.20
CA ARG A 280 7.26 -5.44 -6.81
C ARG A 280 7.06 -4.08 -6.15
N PHE A 281 6.03 -3.98 -5.34
CA PHE A 281 5.56 -2.76 -4.69
C PHE A 281 5.56 -2.91 -3.17
N PRO A 282 5.89 -1.85 -2.39
CA PRO A 282 5.86 -1.92 -0.93
C PRO A 282 4.42 -2.00 -0.39
N ILE A 283 4.28 -2.35 0.87
CA ILE A 283 3.05 -2.08 1.63
C ILE A 283 3.30 -0.77 2.40
N ALA A 284 2.44 0.22 2.20
CA ALA A 284 2.61 1.54 2.80
C ALA A 284 1.26 2.15 3.19
N MET A 285 1.27 2.79 4.35
CA MET A 285 0.14 3.44 4.98
C MET A 285 0.63 4.82 5.41
N VAL A 286 0.45 5.80 4.54
CA VAL A 286 1.04 7.13 4.66
C VAL A 286 -0.06 8.14 4.95
N MET A 287 0.09 8.90 6.03
CA MET A 287 -0.80 9.96 6.45
C MET A 287 -0.08 11.30 6.26
N ILE A 288 -0.75 12.21 5.56
CA ILE A 288 -0.25 13.55 5.23
C ILE A 288 -1.25 14.56 5.79
N ASP A 289 -0.88 15.20 6.89
CA ASP A 289 -1.64 16.31 7.46
C ASP A 289 -1.07 17.60 6.89
N ILE A 290 -1.84 18.30 6.06
CA ILE A 290 -1.43 19.52 5.34
C ILE A 290 -2.48 20.62 5.53
N ASP A 291 -2.07 21.88 5.52
CA ASP A 291 -3.02 23.01 5.54
C ASP A 291 -4.04 22.88 4.39
N SER A 292 -5.34 22.94 4.70
CA SER A 292 -6.43 22.82 3.70
C SER A 292 -6.31 23.85 2.57
N SER A 293 -5.75 25.02 2.83
CA SER A 293 -5.51 26.05 1.80
C SER A 293 -4.43 25.67 0.77
N GLN A 294 -3.65 24.61 1.01
CA GLN A 294 -2.60 24.12 0.13
C GLN A 294 -3.07 22.94 -0.75
N ILE A 295 -4.35 22.54 -0.66
CA ILE A 295 -4.93 21.44 -1.43
C ILE A 295 -6.26 21.84 -2.09
N ASP A 296 -6.45 21.46 -3.35
CA ASP A 296 -7.75 21.46 -4.00
C ASP A 296 -8.33 20.04 -3.95
N ILE A 297 -9.49 19.92 -3.30
CA ILE A 297 -10.21 18.67 -3.06
C ILE A 297 -11.34 18.46 -4.10
N ASN A 298 -11.70 19.50 -4.86
CA ASN A 298 -12.85 19.47 -5.76
C ASN A 298 -12.51 18.98 -7.18
N VAL A 299 -11.56 18.05 -7.29
CA VAL A 299 -10.99 17.59 -8.57
C VAL A 299 -11.83 16.49 -9.23
N HIS A 300 -12.34 15.54 -8.45
CA HIS A 300 -13.07 14.37 -8.95
C HIS A 300 -14.35 14.09 -8.15
N PRO A 301 -15.50 13.70 -8.78
CA PRO A 301 -16.77 13.46 -8.07
C PRO A 301 -16.66 12.46 -6.91
N ALA A 302 -15.94 11.35 -7.10
CA ALA A 302 -15.71 10.34 -6.07
C ALA A 302 -14.68 10.73 -4.98
N LYS A 303 -14.12 11.95 -5.03
CA LYS A 303 -13.19 12.54 -4.03
C LYS A 303 -11.84 11.81 -3.82
N LEU A 304 -11.49 10.85 -4.68
CA LEU A 304 -10.25 10.06 -4.56
C LEU A 304 -9.00 10.79 -5.07
N GLU A 305 -9.16 11.88 -5.82
CA GLU A 305 -8.06 12.67 -6.37
C GLU A 305 -8.08 14.08 -5.75
N ILE A 306 -6.90 14.63 -5.51
CA ILE A 306 -6.68 15.99 -5.00
C ILE A 306 -5.55 16.63 -5.81
N LYS A 307 -5.39 17.95 -5.72
CA LYS A 307 -4.22 18.67 -6.26
C LYS A 307 -3.52 19.43 -5.16
N PHE A 308 -2.20 19.27 -5.05
CA PHE A 308 -1.36 20.04 -4.14
C PHE A 308 -0.91 21.35 -4.80
N GLN A 309 -0.95 22.47 -4.08
CA GLN A 309 -0.36 23.73 -4.56
C GLN A 309 1.18 23.64 -4.67
N LYS A 310 1.81 22.81 -3.83
CA LYS A 310 3.27 22.58 -3.75
C LYS A 310 3.63 21.11 -3.79
N GLU A 311 3.15 20.40 -4.81
CA GLU A 311 3.35 18.94 -5.01
C GLU A 311 4.80 18.48 -4.78
N ASN A 312 5.78 19.19 -5.36
CA ASN A 312 7.21 18.92 -5.20
C ASN A 312 7.70 18.91 -3.74
N GLU A 313 7.10 19.72 -2.86
CA GLU A 313 7.47 19.78 -1.44
C GLU A 313 6.99 18.53 -0.70
N VAL A 314 5.74 18.13 -0.93
CA VAL A 314 5.12 16.93 -0.35
C VAL A 314 5.86 15.68 -0.82
N HIS A 315 6.17 15.58 -2.12
CA HIS A 315 6.92 14.46 -2.69
C HIS A 315 8.33 14.38 -2.12
N LYS A 316 9.05 15.51 -2.03
CA LYS A 316 10.37 15.54 -1.39
C LYS A 316 10.32 15.10 0.08
N ALA A 317 9.33 15.58 0.84
CA ALA A 317 9.16 15.19 2.24
C ALA A 317 8.88 13.69 2.39
N LEU A 318 8.03 13.11 1.53
CA LEU A 318 7.73 11.67 1.52
C LEU A 318 8.97 10.84 1.19
N PHE A 319 9.69 11.21 0.12
CA PHE A 319 10.92 10.53 -0.29
C PHE A 319 11.97 10.53 0.81
N GLU A 320 12.22 11.68 1.44
CA GLU A 320 13.16 11.79 2.56
C GLU A 320 12.72 10.97 3.77
N ALA A 321 11.42 11.01 4.14
CA ALA A 321 10.89 10.25 5.28
C ALA A 321 11.11 8.74 5.11
N VAL A 322 10.80 8.22 3.92
CA VAL A 322 10.94 6.80 3.58
C VAL A 322 12.41 6.41 3.52
N LEU A 323 13.23 7.13 2.76
CA LEU A 323 14.66 6.82 2.58
C LEU A 323 15.43 6.85 3.90
N GLN A 324 15.18 7.83 4.78
CA GLN A 324 15.81 7.90 6.10
C GLN A 324 15.43 6.69 6.96
N SER A 325 14.14 6.35 7.01
CA SER A 325 13.63 5.25 7.83
C SER A 325 14.11 3.87 7.33
N LEU A 326 14.23 3.71 6.01
CA LEU A 326 14.79 2.52 5.38
C LEU A 326 16.29 2.37 5.69
N LYS A 327 17.09 3.44 5.51
CA LYS A 327 18.53 3.44 5.85
C LYS A 327 18.80 3.08 7.32
N THR A 328 17.93 3.48 8.26
CA THR A 328 18.11 3.20 9.69
C THR A 328 17.77 1.75 10.10
N LYS A 329 16.81 1.08 9.43
CA LYS A 329 16.41 -0.30 9.78
C LYS A 329 17.01 -1.39 8.88
N ILE A 330 17.34 -1.10 7.63
CA ILE A 330 17.81 -2.10 6.65
C ILE A 330 19.34 -2.09 6.62
N LEU A 331 19.96 -2.61 7.69
CA LEU A 331 21.41 -2.71 7.79
C LEU A 331 21.97 -4.00 7.16
N VAL A 332 21.18 -5.08 7.08
CA VAL A 332 21.45 -6.27 6.25
C VAL A 332 20.11 -6.93 5.85
N PRO A 333 19.86 -7.25 4.56
CA PRO A 333 18.73 -8.09 4.17
C PRO A 333 18.93 -9.54 4.64
N GLN A 334 18.02 -10.08 5.46
CA GLN A 334 17.99 -11.51 5.81
C GLN A 334 16.88 -12.23 5.05
N GLU A 335 17.22 -12.74 3.85
CA GLU A 335 16.33 -13.59 3.06
C GLU A 335 16.18 -14.98 3.69
N LYS A 336 14.93 -15.39 3.94
CA LYS A 336 14.58 -16.78 4.23
C LYS A 336 14.02 -17.39 2.96
N PHE A 337 14.86 -18.05 2.18
CA PHE A 337 14.41 -18.83 1.02
C PHE A 337 13.31 -19.82 1.42
N ASP A 338 12.18 -19.72 0.71
CA ASP A 338 10.98 -20.53 0.93
C ASP A 338 11.29 -22.03 1.05
N LYS A 339 10.44 -22.72 1.82
CA LYS A 339 10.37 -24.18 1.75
C LYS A 339 10.03 -24.58 0.31
N ALA A 340 10.71 -25.59 -0.21
CA ALA A 340 10.19 -26.34 -1.35
C ALA A 340 8.79 -26.90 -0.97
N PRO A 341 7.88 -27.12 -1.94
CA PRO A 341 6.62 -27.79 -1.66
C PRO A 341 6.91 -29.12 -0.97
N GLU A 342 6.43 -29.29 0.27
CA GLU A 342 6.54 -30.57 0.95
C GLU A 342 5.57 -31.55 0.27
N ASP A 343 6.10 -32.70 -0.17
CA ASP A 343 5.30 -33.75 -0.80
C ASP A 343 4.13 -34.16 0.11
N ILE A 344 2.96 -34.35 -0.49
CA ILE A 344 1.66 -34.47 0.19
C ILE A 344 1.50 -35.77 1.02
N ASP A 345 2.51 -36.63 1.05
CA ASP A 345 2.41 -38.02 1.54
C ASP A 345 3.11 -38.27 2.90
N SER A 346 2.68 -37.57 3.95
CA SER A 346 3.09 -37.89 5.34
C SER A 346 2.12 -37.45 6.46
N MET A 347 0.81 -37.36 6.18
CA MET A 347 -0.22 -37.01 7.17
C MET A 347 -1.14 -38.17 7.63
N GLU A 348 -0.57 -39.38 7.80
CA GLU A 348 -1.18 -40.43 8.63
C GLU A 348 -0.20 -40.97 9.69
N LYS A 349 -0.12 -40.27 10.84
CA LYS A 349 0.26 -40.80 12.18
C LYS A 349 0.24 -39.70 13.25
N SER A 350 -0.95 -39.30 13.71
CA SER A 350 -1.16 -38.58 14.98
C SER A 350 -2.63 -38.61 15.38
N ARG A 351 -3.11 -39.78 15.84
CA ARG A 351 -4.43 -39.95 16.45
C ARG A 351 -4.24 -40.01 17.96
N PRO A 352 -4.71 -39.03 18.76
CA PRO A 352 -4.58 -39.09 20.21
C PRO A 352 -5.32 -40.30 20.77
N GLN A 353 -4.63 -41.08 21.61
CA GLN A 353 -5.22 -42.22 22.30
C GLN A 353 -6.17 -41.71 23.39
N VAL A 354 -7.45 -42.07 23.28
CA VAL A 354 -8.41 -41.93 24.40
C VAL A 354 -8.20 -43.12 25.33
N LEU A 355 -7.90 -42.86 26.60
CA LEU A 355 -7.70 -43.91 27.59
C LEU A 355 -9.03 -44.61 27.91
N GLU A 356 -8.97 -45.92 28.00
CA GLU A 356 -10.12 -46.81 28.16
C GLU A 356 -10.42 -47.06 29.65
N GLN A 357 -11.69 -46.95 30.04
CA GLN A 357 -12.16 -47.46 31.34
C GLN A 357 -13.57 -48.05 31.18
N GLN A 358 -13.66 -49.38 31.27
CA GLN A 358 -14.87 -50.18 30.99
C GLN A 358 -15.71 -50.48 32.26
N ARG A 359 -16.92 -51.04 32.02
CA ARG A 359 -17.83 -51.82 32.93
C ARG A 359 -18.70 -50.99 33.91
N ILE A 360 -19.96 -51.32 34.23
CA ILE A 360 -20.99 -52.34 33.86
C ILE A 360 -22.38 -51.67 34.17
N LEU A 361 -23.46 -51.76 33.40
CA LEU A 361 -24.50 -52.84 33.22
C LEU A 361 -25.39 -52.40 32.02
N GLU A 362 -25.72 -53.20 30.99
CA GLU A 362 -26.74 -54.28 30.85
C GLU A 362 -28.24 -53.88 30.86
N LEU A 363 -28.91 -54.18 29.73
CA LEU A 363 -30.34 -54.51 29.52
C LEU A 363 -31.47 -53.51 29.89
N GLU A 364 -32.20 -53.02 28.88
CA GLU A 364 -33.61 -53.45 28.65
C GLU A 364 -34.14 -53.08 27.25
N GLN A 365 -35.22 -53.75 26.81
CA GLN A 365 -35.84 -53.62 25.47
C GLN A 365 -37.14 -52.82 25.54
N GLY A 366 -37.48 -51.99 24.52
CA GLY A 366 -38.78 -51.29 24.55
C GLY A 366 -39.15 -50.49 23.29
N LYS A 367 -40.11 -51.03 22.53
CA LYS A 367 -40.86 -50.48 21.38
C LYS A 367 -41.34 -49.00 21.52
N GLY A 368 -41.56 -48.33 20.38
CA GLY A 368 -42.86 -47.68 20.11
C GLY A 368 -42.91 -46.18 19.75
N GLU A 369 -43.22 -45.92 18.48
CA GLU A 369 -44.18 -44.89 17.99
C GLU A 369 -43.91 -43.37 18.09
N GLU A 370 -44.77 -42.63 17.38
CA GLU A 370 -44.62 -41.26 16.88
C GLU A 370 -44.98 -40.16 17.91
N ASN A 371 -44.30 -39.00 17.88
CA ASN A 371 -44.88 -37.77 17.29
C ASN A 371 -44.01 -36.49 17.42
N ASN A 372 -44.43 -35.45 16.70
CA ASN A 372 -43.92 -34.07 16.72
C ASN A 372 -43.67 -33.48 18.12
N LEU A 373 -42.64 -32.63 18.27
CA LEU A 373 -42.78 -31.19 18.58
C LEU A 373 -41.42 -30.45 18.71
N LEU A 374 -41.37 -29.25 18.12
CA LEU A 374 -40.53 -28.08 18.42
C LEU A 374 -39.23 -28.26 19.24
N LYS A 375 -38.08 -28.17 18.55
CA LYS A 375 -36.79 -27.84 19.18
C LYS A 375 -36.79 -26.39 19.70
N SER A 376 -36.92 -26.19 21.00
CA SER A 376 -36.36 -25.02 21.68
C SER A 376 -34.97 -25.38 22.22
N VAL A 377 -33.92 -24.98 21.49
CA VAL A 377 -32.55 -25.01 22.04
C VAL A 377 -32.19 -23.60 22.47
N TYR A 378 -32.44 -23.35 23.75
CA TYR A 378 -32.04 -22.17 24.49
C TYR A 378 -30.50 -22.11 24.57
N PHE A 379 -29.86 -21.21 23.83
CA PHE A 379 -28.46 -20.88 24.04
C PHE A 379 -28.36 -19.72 25.05
N PRO A 380 -27.73 -19.93 26.21
CA PRO A 380 -27.64 -18.90 27.24
C PRO A 380 -26.78 -17.72 26.79
N SER A 381 -27.12 -16.53 27.28
CA SER A 381 -26.40 -15.28 27.05
C SER A 381 -24.95 -15.36 27.53
N THR A 382 -24.03 -14.77 26.77
CA THR A 382 -22.58 -14.72 27.06
C THR A 382 -22.22 -13.69 28.15
N HIS A 383 -23.00 -13.63 29.24
CA HIS A 383 -22.75 -12.75 30.39
C HIS A 383 -22.15 -13.46 31.61
N ASP A 384 -22.11 -14.80 31.64
CA ASP A 384 -21.70 -15.58 32.84
C ASP A 384 -20.30 -16.21 32.80
N ILE A 385 -19.43 -15.82 31.86
CA ILE A 385 -18.04 -16.33 31.79
C ILE A 385 -17.00 -15.33 32.37
N ILE A 386 -17.41 -14.11 32.73
CA ILE A 386 -16.53 -13.05 33.26
C ILE A 386 -16.41 -13.09 34.81
N SER A 387 -17.22 -13.89 35.51
CA SER A 387 -17.30 -13.88 37.00
C SER A 387 -16.24 -14.74 37.74
N LYS A 388 -15.47 -15.61 37.06
CA LYS A 388 -14.52 -16.53 37.73
C LYS A 388 -13.11 -16.61 37.11
N ARG A 389 -12.44 -15.45 36.98
CA ARG A 389 -10.95 -15.42 36.89
C ARG A 389 -10.27 -14.12 37.36
N SER A 390 -11.00 -13.27 38.08
CA SER A 390 -10.53 -12.00 38.67
C SER A 390 -10.47 -12.09 40.21
N ALA A 391 -9.82 -13.14 40.72
CA ALA A 391 -9.57 -13.32 42.15
C ALA A 391 -8.19 -13.95 42.36
N ILE A 392 -7.15 -13.16 42.09
CA ILE A 392 -5.74 -13.25 42.53
C ILE A 392 -5.04 -12.00 41.93
N TYR A 393 -4.27 -11.27 42.75
CA TYR A 393 -3.65 -9.95 42.48
C TYR A 393 -4.55 -8.70 42.57
N GLU A 394 -4.93 -8.34 43.79
CA GLU A 394 -4.72 -6.96 44.27
C GLU A 394 -3.81 -7.01 45.51
N GLY A 395 -2.99 -5.96 45.70
CA GLY A 395 -2.27 -5.72 46.96
C GLY A 395 -0.85 -6.29 47.06
N THR A 396 0.13 -5.56 46.50
CA THR A 396 1.16 -4.88 47.31
C THR A 396 1.87 -3.81 46.48
N HIS A 397 1.91 -2.58 46.98
CA HIS A 397 2.88 -1.58 46.52
C HIS A 397 4.31 -2.10 46.74
N ASN A 398 5.19 -1.88 45.77
CA ASN A 398 6.46 -1.25 46.09
C ASN A 398 7.08 -0.52 44.89
N GLN A 399 7.64 0.66 45.18
CA GLN A 399 8.45 1.41 44.22
C GLN A 399 9.80 0.70 44.04
N SER A 400 10.21 0.44 42.80
CA SER A 400 11.63 0.43 42.46
C SER A 400 11.83 0.81 41.00
N TYR A 401 12.45 1.97 40.79
CA TYR A 401 12.89 2.42 39.49
C TYR A 401 14.03 1.50 39.00
N PHE A 402 13.77 0.66 38.00
CA PHE A 402 14.86 0.05 37.24
C PHE A 402 15.31 1.01 36.13
N VAL A 403 16.12 1.98 36.54
CA VAL A 403 16.98 2.75 35.62
C VAL A 403 18.10 1.84 35.15
N ASN A 404 17.87 1.10 34.08
CA ASN A 404 18.97 0.52 33.32
C ASN A 404 19.65 1.62 32.52
N LYS A 405 20.57 2.33 33.20
CA LYS A 405 21.75 2.88 32.55
C LYS A 405 22.45 1.73 31.83
N THR A 406 22.49 1.78 30.50
CA THR A 406 23.57 1.14 29.76
C THR A 406 24.38 2.26 29.15
N GLU A 407 25.61 2.40 29.63
CA GLU A 407 26.54 3.40 29.13
C GLU A 407 26.96 3.07 27.69
N SER A 408 27.24 4.13 26.94
CA SER A 408 27.95 4.17 25.67
C SER A 408 28.50 2.84 25.11
N GLN A 409 27.95 2.40 23.99
CA GLN A 409 28.79 2.09 22.84
C GLN A 409 28.35 2.98 21.68
N GLN A 410 29.26 3.82 21.20
CA GLN A 410 29.11 4.48 19.92
C GLN A 410 29.09 3.38 18.86
N ALA A 411 27.92 3.16 18.23
CA ALA A 411 27.82 2.20 17.15
C ALA A 411 28.58 2.77 15.94
N ASP A 412 29.72 2.15 15.64
CA ASP A 412 30.61 2.58 14.57
C ASP A 412 29.94 2.57 13.18
N VAL A 413 30.48 3.42 12.31
CA VAL A 413 29.92 3.75 11.00
C VAL A 413 29.96 2.57 10.03
N ALA A 414 28.84 2.32 9.34
CA ALA A 414 28.68 1.46 8.16
C ALA A 414 29.14 -0.01 8.30
N GLY A 415 28.17 -0.92 8.42
CA GLY A 415 28.38 -2.37 8.38
C GLY A 415 28.86 -2.86 7.01
N LYS A 416 30.18 -2.85 6.79
CA LYS A 416 30.84 -3.43 5.62
C LYS A 416 30.61 -4.95 5.53
N LEU A 417 30.51 -5.46 4.31
CA LEU A 417 30.55 -6.89 3.99
C LEU A 417 31.83 -7.50 4.58
N LYS A 418 31.66 -8.44 5.53
CA LYS A 418 32.76 -9.17 6.15
C LYS A 418 33.10 -10.42 5.34
N ILE A 419 33.66 -10.21 4.15
CA ILE A 419 34.14 -11.31 3.30
C ILE A 419 35.57 -11.65 3.71
N ASN A 420 35.76 -12.85 4.25
CA ASN A 420 37.05 -13.37 4.69
C ASN A 420 37.79 -14.05 3.54
N LYS A 421 37.06 -14.68 2.62
CA LYS A 421 37.64 -15.48 1.53
C LYS A 421 36.70 -15.53 0.32
N ILE A 422 37.24 -15.31 -0.87
CA ILE A 422 36.55 -15.65 -2.13
C ILE A 422 36.80 -17.14 -2.41
N VAL A 423 35.73 -17.90 -2.62
CA VAL A 423 35.80 -19.34 -2.90
C VAL A 423 36.03 -19.58 -4.40
N GLY A 424 35.38 -18.79 -5.26
CA GLY A 424 35.56 -18.83 -6.71
C GLY A 424 34.40 -18.24 -7.50
N GLN A 425 34.49 -18.32 -8.83
CA GLN A 425 33.43 -17.95 -9.76
C GLN A 425 32.61 -19.20 -10.13
N LEU A 426 31.29 -19.06 -10.19
CA LEU A 426 30.33 -20.10 -10.57
C LEU A 426 29.64 -19.69 -11.89
N PHE A 427 29.61 -20.61 -12.86
CA PHE A 427 29.00 -20.44 -14.19
C PHE A 427 29.41 -19.17 -14.98
N ASN A 428 30.55 -18.56 -14.64
CA ASN A 428 31.00 -17.26 -15.16
C ASN A 428 29.98 -16.11 -14.95
N THR A 429 29.14 -16.21 -13.92
CA THR A 429 28.07 -15.24 -13.62
C THR A 429 27.98 -14.85 -12.14
N TYR A 430 28.30 -15.77 -11.23
CA TYR A 430 28.22 -15.55 -9.79
C TYR A 430 29.59 -15.68 -9.12
N ILE A 431 29.85 -14.89 -8.09
CA ILE A 431 31.01 -15.01 -7.22
C ILE A 431 30.54 -15.58 -5.88
N ILE A 432 31.22 -16.62 -5.40
CA ILE A 432 30.97 -17.23 -4.09
C ILE A 432 32.01 -16.72 -3.10
N ALA A 433 31.56 -16.26 -1.94
CA ALA A 433 32.41 -15.77 -0.87
C ALA A 433 31.97 -16.30 0.51
N GLU A 434 32.94 -16.43 1.40
CA GLU A 434 32.81 -16.91 2.78
C GLU A 434 33.15 -15.77 3.74
N GLY A 435 32.31 -15.57 4.75
CA GLY A 435 32.46 -14.56 5.81
C GLY A 435 32.45 -15.15 7.22
N GLU A 436 32.23 -14.30 8.22
CA GLU A 436 32.11 -14.72 9.63
C GLU A 436 30.78 -15.45 9.90
N GLY A 437 30.71 -16.74 9.58
CA GLY A 437 29.52 -17.57 9.79
C GLY A 437 28.42 -17.38 8.75
N GLU A 438 28.69 -16.62 7.69
CA GLU A 438 27.80 -16.41 6.54
C GLU A 438 28.46 -16.81 5.22
N PHE A 439 27.63 -17.35 4.32
CA PHE A 439 27.93 -17.60 2.92
C PHE A 439 27.31 -16.48 2.08
N TYR A 440 28.06 -15.93 1.13
CA TYR A 440 27.61 -14.89 0.20
C TYR A 440 27.64 -15.40 -1.25
N LEU A 441 26.55 -15.16 -1.97
CA LEU A 441 26.44 -15.35 -3.42
C LEU A 441 26.23 -13.97 -4.05
N ILE A 442 27.13 -13.57 -4.95
CA ILE A 442 27.17 -12.24 -5.55
C ILE A 442 26.97 -12.36 -7.06
N ASP A 443 26.00 -11.65 -7.63
CA ASP A 443 25.82 -11.54 -9.08
C ASP A 443 26.82 -10.53 -9.63
N GLN A 444 27.77 -10.98 -10.46
CA GLN A 444 28.86 -10.14 -10.94
C GLN A 444 28.39 -8.99 -11.84
N HIS A 445 27.32 -9.22 -12.60
CA HIS A 445 26.77 -8.27 -13.56
C HIS A 445 25.99 -7.20 -12.81
N ALA A 446 25.06 -7.60 -11.94
CA ALA A 446 24.30 -6.68 -11.10
C ALA A 446 25.21 -5.85 -10.17
N ALA A 447 26.23 -6.47 -9.57
CA ALA A 447 27.20 -5.78 -8.72
C ALA A 447 28.00 -4.73 -9.50
N HIS A 448 28.42 -5.08 -10.73
CA HIS A 448 29.16 -4.15 -11.59
C HIS A 448 28.26 -3.01 -12.11
N GLU A 449 27.00 -3.27 -12.49
CA GLU A 449 26.00 -2.22 -12.78
C GLU A 449 25.88 -1.24 -11.60
N ARG A 450 25.82 -1.75 -10.36
CA ARG A 450 25.70 -0.91 -9.16
C ARG A 450 26.94 -0.03 -8.94
N ILE A 451 28.13 -0.62 -9.04
CA ILE A 451 29.41 0.09 -8.93
C ILE A 451 29.52 1.20 -9.99
N LEU A 452 29.14 0.90 -11.24
CA LEU A 452 29.15 1.88 -12.34
C LEU A 452 28.16 3.02 -12.10
N PHE A 453 26.91 2.69 -11.77
CA PHE A 453 25.88 3.69 -11.48
C PHE A 453 26.29 4.63 -10.35
N GLU A 454 26.83 4.10 -9.24
CA GLU A 454 27.24 4.92 -8.10
C GLU A 454 28.52 5.72 -8.41
N LYS A 455 29.47 5.17 -9.18
CA LYS A 455 30.60 5.93 -9.75
C LYS A 455 30.12 7.08 -10.63
N TYR A 456 29.17 6.86 -11.54
CA TYR A 456 28.63 7.93 -12.40
C TYR A 456 27.87 8.99 -11.60
N SER A 457 27.11 8.57 -10.58
CA SER A 457 26.37 9.47 -9.69
C SER A 457 27.31 10.37 -8.87
N ASN A 458 28.39 9.79 -8.32
CA ASN A 458 29.36 10.51 -7.50
C ASN A 458 30.37 11.32 -8.34
N ARG A 459 30.73 10.89 -9.55
CA ARG A 459 31.76 11.53 -10.39
C ARG A 459 31.33 12.83 -11.10
N PHE A 460 30.10 13.31 -10.94
CA PHE A 460 29.72 14.64 -11.43
C PHE A 460 30.56 15.82 -10.86
N ARG A 461 31.46 15.57 -9.90
CA ARG A 461 32.43 16.53 -9.39
C ARG A 461 33.83 16.45 -10.03
N GLN A 462 34.14 15.44 -10.85
CA GLN A 462 35.46 15.26 -11.50
C GLN A 462 35.34 14.62 -12.89
N LYS A 463 36.03 15.17 -13.90
CA LYS A 463 36.02 14.65 -15.27
C LYS A 463 36.45 13.16 -15.31
N PRO A 464 35.68 12.27 -15.97
CA PRO A 464 36.09 10.88 -16.19
C PRO A 464 37.18 10.76 -17.25
N ALA A 465 37.79 9.57 -17.33
CA ALA A 465 38.70 9.23 -18.42
C ALA A 465 37.92 9.08 -19.74
N SER A 466 38.37 9.79 -20.76
CA SER A 466 37.85 9.75 -22.13
C SER A 466 38.96 9.36 -23.08
N GLN A 467 38.67 8.51 -24.05
CA GLN A 467 39.57 8.18 -25.15
C GLN A 467 39.18 8.98 -26.40
N GLU A 468 40.15 9.65 -27.03
CA GLU A 468 39.97 10.28 -28.34
C GLU A 468 39.82 9.23 -29.44
N LEU A 469 38.92 9.48 -30.38
CA LEU A 469 38.72 8.67 -31.58
C LEU A 469 39.72 9.09 -32.66
N ILE A 470 40.23 8.11 -33.42
CA ILE A 470 41.18 8.33 -34.53
C ILE A 470 40.58 9.28 -35.59
N GLN A 471 39.26 9.22 -35.78
CA GLN A 471 38.49 10.14 -36.61
C GLN A 471 37.18 10.48 -35.86
N PRO A 472 36.69 11.74 -35.91
CA PRO A 472 35.39 12.09 -35.33
C PRO A 472 34.26 11.26 -35.96
N TYR A 473 33.43 10.65 -35.12
CA TYR A 473 32.28 9.85 -35.54
C TYR A 473 31.05 10.75 -35.71
N ALA A 474 30.42 10.71 -36.89
CA ALA A 474 29.22 11.48 -37.20
C ALA A 474 27.95 10.68 -36.85
N LEU A 475 27.43 10.90 -35.65
CA LEU A 475 26.20 10.27 -35.19
C LEU A 475 24.99 11.06 -35.68
N LYS A 476 24.10 10.41 -36.44
CA LYS A 476 22.80 10.98 -36.81
C LYS A 476 21.77 10.72 -35.70
N LEU A 477 20.98 11.74 -35.43
CA LEU A 477 20.01 11.82 -34.33
C LEU A 477 18.69 12.41 -34.86
N SER A 478 17.57 12.06 -34.23
CA SER A 478 16.29 12.68 -34.58
C SER A 478 16.22 14.13 -34.08
N ILE A 479 15.26 14.90 -34.59
CA ILE A 479 15.00 16.28 -34.15
C ILE A 479 14.73 16.35 -32.63
N GLN A 480 14.10 15.32 -32.05
CA GLN A 480 13.84 15.24 -30.60
C GLN A 480 15.11 14.94 -29.80
N ASP A 481 15.97 14.05 -30.29
CA ASP A 481 17.23 13.72 -29.62
C ASP A 481 18.22 14.88 -29.68
N MET A 482 18.25 15.63 -30.79
CA MET A 482 19.06 16.83 -30.94
C MET A 482 18.69 17.89 -29.88
N ALA A 483 17.39 18.12 -29.64
CA ALA A 483 16.94 19.03 -28.58
C ALA A 483 17.40 18.56 -27.19
N PHE A 484 17.34 17.25 -26.91
CA PHE A 484 17.84 16.68 -25.65
C PHE A 484 19.37 16.83 -25.51
N VAL A 485 20.13 16.58 -26.58
CA VAL A 485 21.60 16.71 -26.57
C VAL A 485 22.02 18.18 -26.43
N GLU A 486 21.23 19.13 -26.93
CA GLU A 486 21.40 20.56 -26.67
C GLU A 486 21.11 20.92 -25.21
N GLU A 487 19.99 20.47 -24.63
CA GLU A 487 19.59 20.72 -23.24
C GLU A 487 20.60 20.14 -22.22
N TYR A 488 21.04 18.90 -22.42
CA TYR A 488 21.91 18.16 -21.49
C TYR A 488 23.39 18.12 -21.91
N ASN A 489 23.81 19.01 -22.82
CA ASN A 489 25.16 19.06 -23.42
C ASN A 489 26.30 18.94 -22.39
N GLN A 490 26.22 19.72 -21.31
CA GLN A 490 27.24 19.73 -20.27
C GLN A 490 27.26 18.44 -19.44
N ASP A 491 26.10 17.83 -19.19
CA ASP A 491 26.01 16.56 -18.45
C ASP A 491 26.57 15.40 -19.28
N ILE A 492 26.27 15.34 -20.59
CA ILE A 492 26.84 14.34 -21.52
C ILE A 492 28.38 14.49 -21.60
N LYS A 493 28.88 15.73 -21.64
CA LYS A 493 30.34 16.01 -21.57
C LYS A 493 30.99 15.61 -20.25
N ASN A 494 30.29 15.82 -19.13
CA ASN A 494 30.76 15.38 -17.82
C ASN A 494 30.81 13.84 -17.68
N MET A 495 30.21 13.08 -18.60
CA MET A 495 30.29 11.62 -18.64
C MET A 495 31.46 11.07 -19.48
N GLY A 496 32.19 11.92 -20.21
CA GLY A 496 33.38 11.55 -20.98
C GLY A 496 33.20 11.49 -22.50
N PHE A 497 32.03 11.87 -23.01
CA PHE A 497 31.85 12.16 -24.44
C PHE A 497 32.34 13.58 -24.75
N ASP A 498 33.27 13.76 -25.69
CA ASP A 498 33.47 15.08 -26.32
C ASP A 498 32.77 15.10 -27.67
N PHE A 499 32.00 16.16 -27.93
CA PHE A 499 31.24 16.30 -29.16
C PHE A 499 30.92 17.75 -29.52
N SER A 500 30.66 17.96 -30.81
CA SER A 500 30.15 19.21 -31.38
C SER A 500 28.95 18.95 -32.29
N ILE A 501 27.91 19.78 -32.16
CA ILE A 501 26.72 19.75 -33.03
C ILE A 501 27.13 20.18 -34.46
N PHE A 502 26.61 19.49 -35.46
CA PHE A 502 26.90 19.75 -36.87
C PHE A 502 25.62 19.65 -37.71
N GLY A 503 25.11 20.78 -38.21
CA GLY A 503 23.84 20.81 -38.93
C GLY A 503 22.64 20.70 -37.99
N LYS A 504 21.55 20.03 -38.44
CA LYS A 504 20.26 19.96 -37.72
C LYS A 504 19.94 18.59 -37.11
N ASP A 505 20.68 17.55 -37.50
CA ASP A 505 20.39 16.14 -37.23
C ASP A 505 21.64 15.32 -36.89
N THR A 506 22.80 15.96 -36.75
CA THR A 506 24.09 15.26 -36.66
C THR A 506 24.96 15.83 -35.55
N VAL A 507 25.62 14.93 -34.81
CA VAL A 507 26.59 15.23 -33.76
C VAL A 507 27.93 14.58 -34.12
N LEU A 508 29.01 15.38 -34.13
CA LEU A 508 30.37 14.90 -34.32
C LEU A 508 30.98 14.58 -32.96
N ILE A 509 31.08 13.29 -32.63
CA ILE A 509 31.73 12.77 -31.43
C ILE A 509 33.23 12.67 -31.70
N ARG A 510 34.06 13.27 -30.84
CA ARG A 510 35.53 13.24 -30.92
C ARG A 510 36.15 12.31 -29.90
N SER A 511 35.53 12.20 -28.73
CA SER A 511 36.00 11.36 -27.63
C SER A 511 34.84 10.61 -27.02
N VAL A 512 35.13 9.41 -26.53
CA VAL A 512 34.16 8.52 -25.85
C VAL A 512 34.67 8.13 -24.47
N PRO A 513 33.79 7.76 -23.53
CA PRO A 513 34.21 7.30 -22.21
C PRO A 513 35.08 6.02 -22.26
N TYR A 514 36.03 5.89 -21.33
CA TYR A 514 36.96 4.76 -21.22
C TYR A 514 36.90 4.12 -19.82
N PHE A 515 36.67 2.80 -19.74
CA PHE A 515 36.52 2.06 -18.47
C PHE A 515 37.10 0.64 -18.55
N PHE A 516 37.87 0.22 -17.55
CA PHE A 516 38.38 -1.16 -17.42
C PHE A 516 38.98 -1.74 -18.72
N ASP A 517 39.84 -0.96 -19.38
CA ASP A 517 40.48 -1.27 -20.66
C ASP A 517 39.52 -1.56 -21.83
N ARG A 518 38.26 -1.10 -21.72
CA ARG A 518 37.23 -1.12 -22.77
C ARG A 518 36.82 0.32 -23.14
N VAL A 519 36.66 0.53 -24.43
CA VAL A 519 36.19 1.79 -25.06
C VAL A 519 34.68 1.69 -25.30
N VAL A 520 33.91 2.72 -24.97
CA VAL A 520 32.48 2.77 -25.28
C VAL A 520 32.27 3.07 -26.77
N ASN A 521 31.36 2.37 -27.45
CA ASN A 521 31.01 2.64 -28.85
C ASN A 521 30.33 4.03 -28.96
N PRO A 522 30.75 4.92 -29.88
CA PRO A 522 30.04 6.16 -30.19
C PRO A 522 28.52 6.01 -30.39
N GLU A 523 28.08 4.87 -30.95
CA GLU A 523 26.67 4.56 -31.22
C GLU A 523 25.83 4.37 -29.95
N THR A 524 26.46 4.00 -28.82
CA THR A 524 25.78 3.82 -27.54
C THR A 524 25.14 5.11 -27.02
N LEU A 525 25.57 6.28 -27.50
CA LEU A 525 24.86 7.54 -27.24
C LEU A 525 23.43 7.52 -27.81
N ALA A 526 23.24 6.99 -29.03
CA ALA A 526 21.90 6.85 -29.62
C ALA A 526 21.09 5.74 -28.93
N GLU A 527 21.70 4.59 -28.62
CA GLU A 527 21.02 3.50 -27.88
C GLU A 527 20.47 3.97 -26.53
N VAL A 528 21.26 4.76 -25.80
CA VAL A 528 20.86 5.36 -24.52
C VAL A 528 19.71 6.35 -24.71
N LEU A 529 19.74 7.18 -25.77
CA LEU A 529 18.67 8.13 -26.10
C LEU A 529 17.37 7.42 -26.53
N ASP A 530 17.44 6.29 -27.23
CA ASP A 530 16.26 5.49 -27.57
C ASP A 530 15.55 4.94 -26.30
N ASN A 531 16.32 4.49 -25.30
CA ASN A 531 15.78 4.04 -24.01
C ASN A 531 15.04 5.16 -23.25
N PHE A 532 15.20 6.44 -23.60
CA PHE A 532 14.39 7.52 -23.02
C PHE A 532 12.93 7.47 -23.45
N ARG A 533 12.65 7.01 -24.67
CA ARG A 533 11.38 7.21 -25.38
C ARG A 533 10.20 6.37 -24.87
N GLY A 534 10.46 5.34 -24.06
CA GLY A 534 9.40 4.52 -23.48
C GLY A 534 8.51 5.31 -22.51
N GLU A 535 7.20 5.28 -22.75
CA GLU A 535 6.14 5.80 -21.87
C GLU A 535 5.97 4.95 -20.58
N GLU A 536 7.05 4.75 -19.83
CA GLU A 536 6.93 4.48 -18.40
C GLU A 536 6.91 5.83 -17.67
N TYR A 537 5.83 6.09 -16.92
CA TYR A 537 5.60 7.35 -16.19
C TYR A 537 6.78 7.68 -15.25
N ILE A 538 7.70 8.49 -15.78
CA ILE A 538 8.77 9.29 -15.14
C ILE A 538 9.41 8.61 -13.92
N VAL A 539 10.25 7.60 -14.17
CA VAL A 539 10.84 6.73 -13.12
C VAL A 539 12.14 7.29 -12.48
N LEU A 540 12.72 8.34 -13.07
CA LEU A 540 14.01 8.94 -12.74
C LEU A 540 14.05 10.40 -13.26
N HIS A 541 14.87 11.29 -12.68
CA HIS A 541 15.22 12.54 -13.37
C HIS A 541 15.88 12.18 -14.72
N PRO A 542 15.69 12.90 -15.84
CA PRO A 542 16.23 12.49 -17.14
C PRO A 542 17.70 12.08 -17.09
N ARG A 543 18.54 12.93 -16.49
CA ARG A 543 19.94 12.64 -16.13
C ARG A 543 20.18 11.29 -15.41
N GLU A 544 19.37 10.92 -14.43
CA GLU A 544 19.51 9.63 -13.72
C GLU A 544 19.14 8.45 -14.63
N LYS A 545 18.15 8.59 -15.53
CA LYS A 545 17.79 7.59 -16.55
C LYS A 545 18.95 7.36 -17.53
N PHE A 546 19.64 8.45 -17.92
CA PHE A 546 20.85 8.40 -18.76
C PHE A 546 21.95 7.59 -18.07
N ILE A 547 22.22 7.90 -16.80
CA ILE A 547 23.26 7.22 -15.99
C ILE A 547 22.96 5.73 -15.84
N ALA A 548 21.71 5.35 -15.58
CA ALA A 548 21.31 3.95 -15.46
C ALA A 548 21.47 3.19 -16.79
N SER A 549 21.03 3.78 -17.92
CA SER A 549 21.19 3.17 -19.24
C SER A 549 22.67 3.07 -19.65
N MET A 550 23.50 4.08 -19.35
CA MET A 550 24.94 4.01 -19.55
C MET A 550 25.57 2.89 -18.71
N ALA A 551 25.24 2.78 -17.42
CA ALA A 551 25.75 1.71 -16.55
C ALA A 551 25.34 0.30 -17.02
N CYS A 552 24.15 0.15 -17.60
CA CYS A 552 23.69 -1.08 -18.23
C CYS A 552 24.56 -1.45 -19.45
N HIS A 553 24.75 -0.51 -20.39
CA HIS A 553 25.51 -0.76 -21.62
C HIS A 553 27.03 -0.90 -21.39
N THR A 554 27.58 -0.32 -20.31
CA THR A 554 29.01 -0.43 -19.96
C THR A 554 29.34 -1.54 -18.94
N ALA A 555 28.35 -2.28 -18.45
CA ALA A 555 28.58 -3.36 -17.49
C ALA A 555 29.27 -4.60 -18.09
N LEU A 556 29.98 -5.36 -17.24
CA LEU A 556 30.42 -6.73 -17.54
C LEU A 556 29.21 -7.55 -18.02
N LYS A 557 29.38 -8.33 -19.09
CA LYS A 557 28.30 -9.18 -19.60
C LYS A 557 28.20 -10.45 -18.75
N ALA A 558 26.99 -10.98 -18.62
CA ALA A 558 26.80 -12.31 -18.03
C ALA A 558 27.60 -13.34 -18.87
N GLY A 559 28.53 -14.05 -18.24
CA GLY A 559 29.45 -14.98 -18.90
C GLY A 559 30.91 -14.50 -19.02
N ASP A 560 31.22 -13.23 -18.73
CA ASP A 560 32.62 -12.76 -18.65
C ASP A 560 33.36 -13.50 -17.51
N ALA A 561 34.46 -14.19 -17.83
CA ALA A 561 35.29 -14.88 -16.83
C ALA A 561 36.15 -13.88 -16.05
N LEU A 562 36.14 -13.97 -14.71
CA LEU A 562 36.84 -13.05 -13.81
C LEU A 562 37.97 -13.77 -13.08
N ASN A 563 39.17 -13.19 -13.13
CA ASN A 563 40.31 -13.70 -12.36
C ASN A 563 40.21 -13.27 -10.87
N SER A 564 41.01 -13.90 -10.02
CA SER A 564 40.98 -13.67 -8.56
C SER A 564 41.27 -12.22 -8.16
N ILE A 565 42.00 -11.45 -8.97
CA ILE A 565 42.28 -10.03 -8.71
C ILE A 565 41.03 -9.20 -9.04
N GLN A 566 40.40 -9.44 -10.19
CA GLN A 566 39.16 -8.78 -10.62
C GLN A 566 37.99 -9.07 -9.67
N MET A 567 37.86 -10.30 -9.17
CA MET A 567 36.83 -10.64 -8.17
C MET A 567 37.05 -9.88 -6.85
N ASN A 568 38.30 -9.76 -6.37
CA ASN A 568 38.64 -8.99 -5.18
C ASN A 568 38.40 -7.48 -5.38
N ASP A 569 38.77 -6.92 -6.53
CA ASP A 569 38.52 -5.52 -6.86
C ASP A 569 37.03 -5.20 -6.91
N LEU A 570 36.23 -6.03 -7.60
CA LEU A 570 34.78 -5.86 -7.69
C LEU A 570 34.12 -5.91 -6.29
N ILE A 571 34.48 -6.89 -5.45
CA ILE A 571 33.98 -6.98 -4.08
C ILE A 571 34.42 -5.79 -3.24
N THR A 572 35.68 -5.36 -3.36
CA THR A 572 36.21 -4.21 -2.62
C THR A 572 35.50 -2.91 -3.01
N GLN A 573 35.23 -2.70 -4.29
CA GLN A 573 34.49 -1.55 -4.79
C GLN A 573 33.03 -1.59 -4.32
N LEU A 574 32.37 -2.75 -4.41
CA LEU A 574 31.01 -2.95 -3.91
C LEU A 574 30.92 -2.62 -2.42
N ASN A 575 31.87 -3.09 -1.60
CA ASN A 575 31.91 -2.89 -0.15
C ASN A 575 32.22 -1.44 0.29
N ASN A 576 32.59 -0.56 -0.65
CA ASN A 576 32.82 0.87 -0.39
C ASN A 576 31.67 1.76 -0.88
N LEU A 577 30.55 1.18 -1.35
CA LEU A 577 29.33 1.89 -1.75
C LEU A 577 28.42 2.19 -0.55
N GLU A 578 27.59 3.24 -0.65
CA GLU A 578 26.57 3.55 0.37
C GLU A 578 25.43 2.51 0.41
N ASN A 579 25.11 1.88 -0.74
CA ASN A 579 24.17 0.77 -0.81
C ASN A 579 24.70 -0.30 -1.78
N PRO A 580 25.33 -1.37 -1.26
CA PRO A 580 25.90 -2.43 -2.08
C PRO A 580 24.89 -3.47 -2.56
N PHE A 581 23.63 -3.46 -2.09
CA PHE A 581 22.76 -4.65 -2.05
C PHE A 581 21.86 -4.90 -3.27
N THR A 582 21.70 -3.93 -4.18
CA THR A 582 20.95 -4.12 -5.42
C THR A 582 21.48 -3.25 -6.57
N CYS A 583 21.16 -3.62 -7.82
CA CYS A 583 21.52 -2.87 -9.00
C CYS A 583 20.53 -1.73 -9.32
N PRO A 584 20.84 -0.84 -10.29
CA PRO A 584 19.96 0.29 -10.67
C PRO A 584 18.56 -0.12 -11.12
N HIS A 585 18.43 -1.37 -11.60
CA HIS A 585 17.20 -2.01 -12.07
C HIS A 585 16.44 -2.80 -10.96
N GLY A 586 16.94 -2.78 -9.71
CA GLY A 586 16.30 -3.41 -8.55
C GLY A 586 16.61 -4.90 -8.35
N ARG A 587 17.50 -5.52 -9.13
CA ARG A 587 17.94 -6.90 -8.89
C ARG A 587 18.90 -6.96 -7.69
N PRO A 588 18.81 -7.97 -6.80
CA PRO A 588 19.78 -8.12 -5.72
C PRO A 588 21.17 -8.40 -6.30
N THR A 589 22.17 -7.70 -5.77
CA THR A 589 23.60 -7.91 -6.12
C THR A 589 24.24 -8.98 -5.25
N ILE A 590 23.76 -9.10 -4.01
CA ILE A 590 24.29 -9.98 -2.96
C ILE A 590 23.13 -10.69 -2.29
N ILE A 591 23.28 -11.99 -2.11
CA ILE A 591 22.43 -12.84 -1.29
C ILE A 591 23.31 -13.46 -0.21
N SER A 592 22.87 -13.45 1.05
CA SER A 592 23.56 -14.13 2.15
C SER A 592 22.76 -15.29 2.73
N MET A 593 23.46 -16.25 3.33
CA MET A 593 22.87 -17.36 4.09
C MET A 593 23.78 -17.70 5.27
N THR A 594 23.22 -17.82 6.48
CA THR A 594 24.00 -18.22 7.65
C THR A 594 24.36 -19.71 7.61
N LEU A 595 25.49 -20.08 8.23
CA LEU A 595 25.93 -21.47 8.33
C LEU A 595 24.84 -22.37 8.92
N TYR A 596 24.13 -21.91 9.96
CA TYR A 596 22.99 -22.62 10.57
C TYR A 596 21.87 -22.96 9.56
N VAL A 597 21.51 -22.03 8.67
CA VAL A 597 20.49 -22.26 7.64
C VAL A 597 20.98 -23.26 6.61
N LEU A 598 22.26 -23.20 6.23
CA LEU A 598 22.89 -24.15 5.32
C LEU A 598 22.92 -25.57 5.93
N GLU A 599 23.39 -25.71 7.17
CA GLU A 599 23.44 -26.98 7.90
C GLU A 599 22.06 -27.59 8.12
N LYS A 600 21.04 -26.76 8.38
CA LYS A 600 19.64 -27.19 8.46
C LYS A 600 19.12 -27.73 7.13
N LYS A 601 19.46 -27.10 5.99
CA LYS A 601 19.11 -27.62 4.65
C LYS A 601 19.77 -28.98 4.36
N PHE A 602 20.96 -29.24 4.90
CA PHE A 602 21.62 -30.56 4.87
C PHE A 602 21.21 -31.51 6.01
N LYS A 603 20.18 -31.17 6.81
CA LYS A 603 19.70 -31.95 7.96
C LYS A 603 20.79 -32.30 9.00
N ARG A 604 21.86 -31.49 9.09
CA ARG A 604 22.93 -31.63 10.10
C ARG A 604 22.52 -31.10 11.47
N ILE A 605 21.57 -30.17 11.49
CA ILE A 605 20.90 -29.66 12.68
C ILE A 605 19.39 -29.84 12.45
N MET A 606 18.67 -30.38 13.45
CA MET A 606 17.21 -30.57 13.41
C MET A 606 16.47 -29.25 13.72
#